data_AF-A0A8H6SVY6-F1
#
_entry.id   AF-A0A8H6SVY6-F1
#
_cell.length_a   1.000
_cell.length_b   1.000
_cell.length_c   1.000
_cell.angle_alpha   90.00
_cell.angle_beta   90.00
_cell.angle_gamma   90.00
#
_symmetry.space_group_name_H-M   'P 1'
#
loop_
_entity.id
_entity.type
_entity.pdbx_description
1 polymer ?
#
loop_
_entity_poly.entity_id
_entity_poly.type
_entity_poly.pdbx_seq_one_letter_code
_entity_poly.pdbx_strand_id
1 'polypeptide(L)'
;MDTCNDINNCRLLFDVVWGCLATVFACVWVSVHPNVPPRSPRPVHGSRTTRWTRFRVKFLSTFIPLWHRFKLMLIALVAPELIAGFAGRQLAVARSFSKEFDVSLPHAFLIGMGGFSTPDGHPIVTRAQIREPGCLEAIREVSDEDVEDKSKGDFFSKGVALLQGLWFVAQCIARAMQRLPLAEIETATLAFAVINIFVWILWWNKPLDVAVPIVVGPIPADPIQSSAKRRERPAYRTSRWTASFFHLIGGQIPTNRFFDPRIEFAVPMTWHTTALDAGDIGRGLDAAFLGELLGGAVFGGIHCSAWYSHFPTVVEMWMWRVAALTVTAAPLLLALGILLENIVSGLGFVPLLMIPLTGVYILARLVLMVLPFTSLRSLSPGVFIDIDWSVYIPHF
;
A
#
# COMPACT_ATOMS: atom_id res chain seq x y z
N MET A 1 -5.15 -7.67 44.16
CA MET A 1 -4.97 -9.02 43.57
C MET A 1 -3.67 -8.93 42.79
N ASP A 2 -2.61 -9.51 43.36
CA ASP A 2 -1.28 -9.48 42.77
C ASP A 2 -1.26 -10.40 41.54
N THR A 3 -1.44 -9.78 40.38
CA THR A 3 -1.39 -10.48 39.09
C THR A 3 0.07 -10.77 38.76
N CYS A 4 0.35 -12.03 38.39
CA CYS A 4 1.67 -12.53 38.00
C CYS A 4 2.66 -12.88 39.12
N ASN A 5 2.24 -13.73 40.06
CA ASN A 5 3.15 -14.40 41.00
C ASN A 5 3.72 -15.73 40.45
N ASP A 6 3.18 -16.25 39.35
CA ASP A 6 3.68 -17.45 38.68
C ASP A 6 4.34 -17.07 37.35
N ILE A 7 5.67 -17.14 37.29
CA ILE A 7 6.46 -16.76 36.13
C ILE A 7 6.11 -17.57 34.87
N ASN A 8 5.52 -18.75 35.02
CA ASN A 8 5.19 -19.62 33.89
C ASN A 8 3.88 -19.24 33.18
N ASN A 9 3.06 -18.38 33.80
CA ASN A 9 1.76 -17.95 33.28
C ASN A 9 1.73 -16.46 32.95
N CYS A 10 2.92 -15.87 32.77
CA CYS A 10 3.12 -14.44 32.66
C CYS A 10 3.98 -14.09 31.45
N ARG A 11 3.55 -13.10 30.70
CA ARG A 11 4.32 -12.54 29.59
C ARG A 11 5.01 -11.25 30.01
N LEU A 12 6.24 -11.04 29.54
CA LEU A 12 6.99 -9.84 29.88
C LEU A 12 6.53 -8.65 29.03
N LEU A 13 6.73 -7.44 29.55
CA LEU A 13 6.53 -6.21 28.76
C LEU A 13 7.36 -6.24 27.47
N PHE A 14 8.57 -6.78 27.54
CA PHE A 14 9.44 -6.96 26.38
C PHE A 14 8.77 -7.83 25.30
N ASP A 15 8.13 -8.94 25.68
CA ASP A 15 7.46 -9.84 24.73
C ASP A 15 6.27 -9.17 24.06
N VAL A 16 5.48 -8.40 24.83
CA VAL A 16 4.35 -7.62 24.32
C VAL A 16 4.83 -6.60 23.29
N VAL A 17 5.83 -5.79 23.65
CA VAL A 17 6.35 -4.72 22.78
C VAL A 17 7.03 -5.31 21.55
N TRP A 18 7.90 -6.32 21.72
CA TRP A 18 8.63 -6.94 20.63
C TRP A 18 7.68 -7.66 19.66
N GLY A 19 6.69 -8.40 20.17
CA GLY A 19 5.67 -9.04 19.36
C GLY A 19 4.89 -8.02 18.51
N CYS A 20 4.56 -6.87 19.08
CA CYS A 20 3.91 -5.77 18.36
C CYS A 20 4.82 -5.18 17.27
N LEU A 21 6.06 -4.79 17.62
CA LEU A 21 7.00 -4.17 16.69
C LEU A 21 7.39 -5.12 15.54
N ALA A 22 7.62 -6.40 15.83
CA ALA A 22 7.90 -7.42 14.82
C ALA A 22 6.72 -7.60 13.86
N THR A 23 5.50 -7.61 14.38
CA THR A 23 4.28 -7.73 13.56
C THR A 23 4.07 -6.50 12.69
N VAL A 24 4.20 -5.29 13.26
CA VAL A 24 4.12 -4.04 12.47
C VAL A 24 5.17 -4.04 11.38
N PHE A 25 6.43 -4.37 11.70
CA PHE A 25 7.51 -4.44 10.71
C PHE A 25 7.21 -5.45 9.59
N ALA A 26 6.75 -6.66 9.93
CA ALA A 26 6.33 -7.65 8.94
C ALA A 26 5.21 -7.12 8.03
N CYS A 27 4.26 -6.36 8.58
CA CYS A 27 3.17 -5.76 7.83
C CYS A 27 3.64 -4.63 6.91
N VAL A 28 4.45 -3.68 7.38
CA VAL A 28 4.78 -2.47 6.60
C VAL A 28 6.01 -2.60 5.71
N TRP A 29 6.90 -3.57 6.00
CA TRP A 29 8.14 -3.75 5.25
C TRP A 29 8.12 -5.00 4.36
N VAL A 30 7.64 -6.14 4.87
CA VAL A 30 7.72 -7.42 4.16
C VAL A 30 6.52 -7.61 3.23
N SER A 31 5.34 -7.16 3.64
CA SER A 31 4.09 -7.40 2.89
C SER A 31 3.77 -6.34 1.85
N VAL A 32 4.47 -5.20 1.86
CA VAL A 32 4.25 -4.13 0.88
C VAL A 32 5.03 -4.43 -0.39
N HIS A 33 4.33 -4.61 -1.52
CA HIS A 33 4.96 -4.93 -2.80
C HIS A 33 5.31 -3.64 -3.59
N PRO A 34 6.58 -3.18 -3.59
CA PRO A 34 6.99 -2.05 -4.41
C PRO A 34 6.90 -2.38 -5.91
N ASN A 35 6.70 -1.34 -6.73
CA ASN A 35 6.78 -1.48 -8.19
C ASN A 35 8.24 -1.57 -8.66
N VAL A 36 8.42 -1.97 -9.93
CA VAL A 36 9.74 -2.25 -10.50
C VAL A 36 10.58 -0.95 -10.57
N PRO A 37 11.82 -0.96 -10.05
CA PRO A 37 12.68 0.22 -10.09
C PRO A 37 13.11 0.54 -11.52
N PRO A 38 13.52 1.80 -11.77
CA PRO A 38 13.90 2.21 -13.10
C PRO A 38 15.11 1.44 -13.61
N ARG A 39 15.08 1.06 -14.88
CA ARG A 39 16.29 0.57 -15.54
C ARG A 39 17.28 1.72 -15.63
N SER A 40 18.49 1.54 -15.10
CA SER A 40 19.55 2.54 -15.28
C SER A 40 19.82 2.73 -16.78
N PRO A 41 19.88 3.98 -17.30
CA PRO A 41 20.20 4.24 -18.69
C PRO A 41 21.52 3.54 -19.05
N ARG A 42 21.56 2.80 -20.17
CA ARG A 42 22.82 2.26 -20.65
C ARG A 42 23.74 3.45 -20.96
N PRO A 43 25.00 3.47 -20.47
CA PRO A 43 25.94 4.50 -20.90
C PRO A 43 26.10 4.40 -22.42
N VAL A 44 25.97 5.55 -23.11
CA VAL A 44 26.15 5.62 -24.57
C VAL A 44 27.50 5.00 -24.92
N HIS A 45 27.47 4.03 -25.84
CA HIS A 45 28.63 3.28 -26.27
C HIS A 45 29.70 4.27 -26.76
N GLY A 46 30.89 4.25 -26.14
CA GLY A 46 32.00 5.17 -26.46
C GLY A 46 32.18 6.38 -25.54
N SER A 47 31.30 6.62 -24.55
CA SER A 47 31.53 7.70 -23.57
C SER A 47 32.58 7.31 -22.52
N ARG A 48 33.66 8.10 -22.42
CA ARG A 48 34.67 7.97 -21.34
C ARG A 48 34.02 8.35 -20.01
N THR A 49 33.52 7.37 -19.28
CA THR A 49 32.90 7.57 -17.97
C THR A 49 33.96 7.62 -16.85
N THR A 50 34.06 8.77 -16.19
CA THR A 50 34.98 9.01 -15.07
C THR A 50 34.72 8.02 -13.92
N ARG A 51 35.77 7.64 -13.17
CA ARG A 51 35.67 6.78 -11.97
C ARG A 51 34.63 7.30 -10.97
N TRP A 52 34.54 8.63 -10.85
CA TRP A 52 33.56 9.32 -10.00
C TRP A 52 32.11 9.14 -10.50
N THR A 53 31.88 9.15 -11.81
CA THR A 53 30.57 8.89 -12.41
C THR A 53 30.13 7.44 -12.18
N ARG A 54 31.04 6.47 -12.33
CA ARG A 54 30.76 5.06 -12.00
C ARG A 54 30.44 4.86 -10.52
N PHE A 55 31.20 5.50 -9.63
CA PHE A 55 30.92 5.46 -8.20
C PHE A 55 29.56 6.09 -7.87
N ARG A 56 29.25 7.29 -8.39
CA ARG A 56 27.95 7.93 -8.23
C ARG A 56 26.81 7.05 -8.73
N VAL A 57 26.90 6.52 -9.95
CA VAL A 57 25.85 5.65 -10.52
C VAL A 57 25.65 4.41 -9.66
N LYS A 58 26.73 3.76 -9.20
CA LYS A 58 26.64 2.59 -8.32
C LYS A 58 26.02 2.96 -6.96
N PHE A 59 26.47 4.05 -6.34
CA PHE A 59 25.93 4.55 -5.07
C PHE A 59 24.45 4.92 -5.18
N LEU A 60 24.07 5.71 -6.20
CA LEU A 60 22.67 6.07 -6.47
C LEU A 60 21.83 4.80 -6.74
N SER A 61 22.33 3.84 -7.52
CA SER A 61 21.59 2.61 -7.84
C SER A 61 21.29 1.72 -6.62
N THR A 62 22.10 1.81 -5.56
CA THR A 62 21.87 1.05 -4.31
C THR A 62 21.02 1.83 -3.31
N PHE A 63 21.29 3.14 -3.16
CA PHE A 63 20.61 3.95 -2.14
C PHE A 63 19.18 4.35 -2.55
N ILE A 64 18.94 4.61 -3.83
CA ILE A 64 17.63 5.07 -4.33
C ILE A 64 16.53 4.02 -4.07
N PRO A 65 16.68 2.74 -4.44
CA PRO A 65 15.63 1.73 -4.16
C PRO A 65 15.33 1.57 -2.67
N LEU A 66 16.38 1.58 -1.83
CA LEU A 66 16.22 1.49 -0.38
C LEU A 66 15.46 2.70 0.19
N TRP A 67 15.78 3.91 -0.28
CA TRP A 67 15.07 5.14 0.10
C TRP A 67 13.61 5.13 -0.34
N HIS A 68 13.31 4.60 -1.54
CA HIS A 68 11.94 4.40 -1.98
C HIS A 68 11.20 3.41 -1.08
N ARG A 69 11.79 2.25 -0.74
CA ARG A 69 11.17 1.31 0.21
C ARG A 69 10.91 1.95 1.58
N PHE A 70 11.88 2.70 2.10
CA PHE A 70 11.70 3.42 3.37
C PHE A 70 10.56 4.44 3.31
N LYS A 71 10.46 5.22 2.23
CA LYS A 71 9.32 6.13 2.01
C LYS A 71 7.99 5.39 1.97
N LEU A 72 7.93 4.25 1.27
CA LEU A 72 6.71 3.44 1.21
C LEU A 72 6.33 2.87 2.57
N MET A 73 7.31 2.45 3.37
CA MET A 73 7.09 2.02 4.75
C MET A 73 6.50 3.16 5.61
N LEU A 74 7.02 4.39 5.49
CA LEU A 74 6.47 5.55 6.20
C LEU A 74 5.02 5.83 5.78
N ILE A 75 4.71 5.72 4.48
CA ILE A 75 3.33 5.84 3.99
C ILE A 75 2.46 4.72 4.55
N ALA A 76 2.92 3.47 4.54
CA ALA A 76 2.20 2.33 5.08
C ALA A 76 1.97 2.43 6.59
N LEU A 77 2.88 3.06 7.34
CA LEU A 77 2.66 3.38 8.74
C LEU A 77 1.57 4.43 8.88
N VAL A 78 1.71 5.58 8.22
CA VAL A 78 0.80 6.73 8.40
C VAL A 78 -0.59 6.45 7.87
N ALA A 79 -0.69 5.78 6.73
CA ALA A 79 -1.92 5.59 5.98
C ALA A 79 -1.96 4.18 5.34
N PRO A 80 -2.01 3.10 6.14
CA PRO A 80 -2.08 1.73 5.62
C PRO A 80 -3.31 1.49 4.73
N GLU A 81 -4.40 2.22 4.96
CA GLU A 81 -5.61 2.20 4.16
C GLU A 81 -5.42 2.73 2.74
N LEU A 82 -4.51 3.70 2.53
CA LEU A 82 -4.13 4.11 1.18
C LEU A 82 -3.41 2.97 0.47
N ILE A 83 -2.55 2.22 1.18
CA ILE A 83 -1.89 1.04 0.61
C ILE A 83 -2.90 -0.04 0.22
N ALA A 84 -3.91 -0.28 1.06
CA ALA A 84 -5.02 -1.20 0.76
C ALA A 84 -5.82 -0.74 -0.47
N GLY A 85 -6.15 0.55 -0.56
CA GLY A 85 -6.79 1.13 -1.74
C GLY A 85 -5.92 0.98 -2.99
N PHE A 86 -4.61 1.17 -2.85
CA PHE A 86 -3.66 0.97 -3.94
C PHE A 86 -3.62 -0.49 -4.40
N ALA A 87 -3.62 -1.43 -3.45
CA ALA A 87 -3.67 -2.84 -3.78
C ALA A 87 -4.95 -3.23 -4.54
N GLY A 88 -6.10 -2.73 -4.09
CA GLY A 88 -7.39 -3.02 -4.70
C GLY A 88 -7.49 -2.50 -6.14
N ARG A 89 -7.03 -1.26 -6.37
CA ARG A 89 -6.99 -0.67 -7.71
C ARG A 89 -6.01 -1.40 -8.64
N GLN A 90 -4.83 -1.77 -8.15
CA GLN A 90 -3.87 -2.54 -8.95
C GLN A 90 -4.45 -3.90 -9.38
N LEU A 91 -5.18 -4.58 -8.49
CA LEU A 91 -5.87 -5.83 -8.83
C LEU A 91 -6.98 -5.64 -9.87
N ALA A 92 -7.77 -4.57 -9.76
CA ALA A 92 -8.83 -4.28 -10.73
C ALA A 92 -8.25 -4.06 -12.14
N VAL A 93 -7.17 -3.30 -12.24
CA VAL A 93 -6.47 -3.03 -13.49
C VAL A 93 -5.81 -4.29 -14.05
N ALA A 94 -5.11 -5.06 -13.22
CA ALA A 94 -4.49 -6.30 -13.65
C ALA A 94 -5.53 -7.31 -14.17
N ARG A 95 -6.72 -7.38 -13.55
CA ARG A 95 -7.84 -8.20 -14.06
C ARG A 95 -8.37 -7.70 -15.41
N SER A 96 -8.44 -6.39 -15.61
CA SER A 96 -8.83 -5.81 -16.90
C SER A 96 -7.82 -6.19 -17.99
N PHE A 97 -6.52 -6.01 -17.74
CA PHE A 97 -5.45 -6.37 -18.67
C PHE A 97 -5.37 -7.87 -18.96
N SER A 98 -5.50 -8.70 -17.92
CA SER A 98 -5.49 -10.15 -18.07
C SER A 98 -6.62 -10.62 -19.01
N LYS A 99 -7.81 -10.04 -18.88
CA LYS A 99 -8.95 -10.34 -19.78
C LYS A 99 -8.80 -9.77 -21.18
N GLU A 100 -8.32 -8.53 -21.30
CA GLU A 100 -8.22 -7.83 -22.58
C GLU A 100 -7.12 -8.40 -23.48
N PHE A 101 -5.96 -8.70 -22.90
CA PHE A 101 -4.78 -9.17 -23.62
C PHE A 101 -4.55 -10.68 -23.50
N ASP A 102 -5.46 -11.39 -22.82
CA ASP A 102 -5.40 -12.84 -22.62
C ASP A 102 -4.00 -13.27 -22.15
N VAL A 103 -3.61 -12.71 -20.99
CA VAL A 103 -2.36 -12.99 -20.28
C VAL A 103 -2.68 -13.38 -18.84
N SER A 104 -1.78 -14.12 -18.18
CA SER A 104 -1.98 -14.49 -16.78
C SER A 104 -2.05 -13.27 -15.87
N LEU A 105 -2.69 -13.42 -14.70
CA LEU A 105 -2.84 -12.32 -13.75
C LEU A 105 -1.47 -11.79 -13.24
N PRO A 106 -0.46 -12.63 -12.95
CA PRO A 106 0.90 -12.16 -12.66
C PRO A 106 1.52 -11.34 -13.79
N HIS A 107 1.34 -11.74 -15.05
CA HIS A 107 1.78 -10.97 -16.22
C HIS A 107 1.13 -9.58 -16.25
N ALA A 108 -0.18 -9.50 -16.05
CA ALA A 108 -0.91 -8.25 -16.02
C ALA A 108 -0.45 -7.33 -14.87
N PHE A 109 -0.19 -7.88 -13.69
CA PHE A 109 0.43 -7.14 -12.59
C PHE A 109 1.83 -6.66 -12.96
N LEU A 110 2.66 -7.51 -13.58
CA LEU A 110 4.02 -7.18 -13.98
C LEU A 110 4.05 -6.02 -14.98
N ILE A 111 3.13 -6.01 -15.96
CA ILE A 111 2.93 -4.88 -16.88
C ILE A 111 2.60 -3.61 -16.09
N GLY A 112 1.61 -3.65 -15.20
CA GLY A 112 1.19 -2.48 -14.41
C GLY A 112 2.27 -1.92 -13.48
N MET A 113 3.20 -2.76 -13.03
CA MET A 113 4.33 -2.36 -12.18
C MET A 113 5.53 -1.78 -12.97
N GLY A 114 5.47 -1.76 -14.31
CA GLY A 114 6.60 -1.36 -15.15
C GLY A 114 7.65 -2.46 -15.34
N GLY A 115 7.27 -3.72 -15.19
CA GLY A 115 8.15 -4.87 -15.33
C GLY A 115 8.58 -5.17 -16.76
N PHE A 116 7.99 -4.53 -17.76
CA PHE A 116 8.43 -4.58 -19.15
C PHE A 116 8.91 -3.20 -19.59
N SER A 117 10.00 -3.14 -20.34
CA SER A 117 10.62 -1.90 -20.81
C SER A 117 11.13 -2.02 -22.24
N THR A 118 11.19 -0.87 -22.93
CA THR A 118 11.83 -0.76 -24.25
C THR A 118 13.36 -0.87 -24.12
N PRO A 119 14.10 -1.10 -25.21
CA PRO A 119 15.56 -1.07 -25.21
C PRO A 119 16.16 0.24 -24.65
N ASP A 120 15.43 1.35 -24.79
CA ASP A 120 15.79 2.68 -24.30
C ASP A 120 15.52 2.87 -22.79
N GLY A 121 14.88 1.90 -22.14
CA GLY A 121 14.60 1.90 -20.70
C GLY A 121 13.26 2.52 -20.32
N HIS A 122 12.38 2.84 -21.27
CA HIS A 122 11.04 3.35 -20.96
C HIS A 122 10.08 2.20 -20.61
N PRO A 123 9.29 2.33 -19.52
CA PRO A 123 8.35 1.29 -19.13
C PRO A 123 7.18 1.17 -20.12
N ILE A 124 6.74 -0.06 -20.37
CA ILE A 124 5.57 -0.41 -21.19
C ILE A 124 4.42 -0.71 -20.23
N VAL A 125 3.50 0.24 -20.12
CA VAL A 125 2.45 0.23 -19.10
C VAL A 125 1.07 0.58 -19.65
N THR A 126 1.00 1.10 -20.89
CA THR A 126 -0.24 1.59 -21.49
C THR A 126 -0.84 0.62 -22.52
N ARG A 127 -2.18 0.56 -22.61
CA ARG A 127 -2.88 -0.22 -23.64
C ARG A 127 -2.42 0.17 -25.06
N ALA A 128 -2.17 1.46 -25.29
CA ALA A 128 -1.69 1.95 -26.58
C ALA A 128 -0.32 1.35 -26.95
N GLN A 129 0.62 1.32 -26.01
CA GLN A 129 1.93 0.70 -26.22
C GLN A 129 1.81 -0.82 -26.47
N ILE A 130 0.97 -1.52 -25.71
CA ILE A 130 0.80 -2.97 -25.82
C ILE A 130 0.16 -3.36 -27.17
N ARG A 131 -0.74 -2.52 -27.69
CA ARG A 131 -1.39 -2.71 -29.00
C ARG A 131 -0.49 -2.38 -30.19
N GLU A 132 0.71 -1.83 -29.97
CA GLU A 132 1.67 -1.67 -31.06
C GLU A 132 2.05 -3.06 -31.62
N PRO A 133 2.16 -3.20 -32.96
CA PRO A 133 2.46 -4.49 -33.59
C PRO A 133 3.73 -5.13 -33.02
N GLY A 134 3.65 -6.40 -32.62
CA GLY A 134 4.78 -7.16 -32.08
C GLY A 134 5.06 -6.95 -30.58
N CYS A 135 4.43 -5.96 -29.93
CA CYS A 135 4.66 -5.71 -28.50
C CYS A 135 4.00 -6.78 -27.62
N LEU A 136 2.76 -7.16 -27.92
CA LEU A 136 2.03 -8.17 -27.14
C LEU A 136 2.66 -9.55 -27.31
N GLU A 137 3.09 -9.89 -28.52
CA GLU A 137 3.79 -11.13 -28.82
C GLU A 137 5.10 -11.22 -28.05
N ALA A 138 5.91 -10.15 -28.03
CA ALA A 138 7.14 -10.09 -27.25
C ALA A 138 6.91 -10.20 -25.73
N ILE A 139 5.78 -9.69 -25.21
CA ILE A 139 5.40 -9.88 -23.80
C ILE A 139 5.03 -11.35 -23.55
N ARG A 140 4.30 -11.99 -24.46
CA ARG A 140 3.87 -13.40 -24.36
C ARG A 140 4.99 -14.42 -24.57
N GLU A 141 6.09 -14.03 -25.21
CA GLU A 141 7.29 -14.86 -25.30
C GLU A 141 7.93 -15.11 -23.93
N VAL A 142 7.69 -14.22 -22.95
CA VAL A 142 8.08 -14.46 -21.57
C VAL A 142 7.13 -15.49 -20.97
N SER A 143 7.68 -16.62 -20.54
CA SER A 143 6.85 -17.70 -19.98
C SER A 143 6.29 -17.31 -18.61
N ASP A 144 5.14 -17.89 -18.25
CA ASP A 144 4.60 -17.75 -16.88
C ASP A 144 5.58 -18.28 -15.84
N GLU A 145 6.37 -19.30 -16.19
CA GLU A 145 7.43 -19.87 -15.36
C GLU A 145 8.54 -18.84 -15.08
N ASP A 146 8.93 -18.03 -16.07
CA ASP A 146 9.94 -16.96 -15.90
C ASP A 146 9.42 -15.83 -14.99
N VAL A 147 8.12 -15.52 -15.08
CA VAL A 147 7.48 -14.55 -14.19
C VAL A 147 7.38 -15.08 -12.76
N GLU A 148 7.06 -16.36 -12.61
CA GLU A 148 6.97 -17.01 -11.31
C GLU A 148 8.36 -17.21 -10.67
N ASP A 149 9.39 -17.54 -11.45
CA ASP A 149 10.78 -17.67 -10.99
C ASP A 149 11.30 -16.37 -10.36
N LYS A 150 10.93 -15.22 -10.92
CA LYS A 150 11.21 -13.89 -10.34
C LYS A 150 10.63 -13.71 -8.95
N SER A 151 9.62 -14.48 -8.58
CA SER A 151 8.89 -14.38 -7.31
C SER A 151 9.23 -15.48 -6.29
N LYS A 152 10.10 -16.46 -6.61
CA LYS A 152 10.37 -17.60 -5.72
C LYS A 152 11.00 -17.23 -4.37
N GLY A 153 11.88 -16.22 -4.34
CA GLY A 153 12.43 -15.67 -3.09
C GLY A 153 11.37 -15.00 -2.20
N ASP A 154 10.23 -14.65 -2.80
CA ASP A 154 9.15 -13.97 -2.11
C ASP A 154 8.28 -14.92 -1.31
N PHE A 155 8.10 -16.17 -1.74
CA PHE A 155 7.14 -17.08 -1.10
C PHE A 155 7.50 -17.34 0.36
N PHE A 156 8.79 -17.54 0.65
CA PHE A 156 9.27 -17.76 2.01
C PHE A 156 9.06 -16.52 2.90
N SER A 157 9.49 -15.35 2.43
CA SER A 157 9.36 -14.09 3.18
C SER A 157 7.89 -13.69 3.41
N LYS A 158 7.03 -13.88 2.39
CA LYS A 158 5.58 -13.70 2.46
C LYS A 158 4.95 -14.66 3.46
N GLY A 159 5.36 -15.93 3.43
CA GLY A 159 4.84 -16.97 4.33
C GLY A 159 5.14 -16.67 5.80
N VAL A 160 6.36 -16.23 6.12
CA VAL A 160 6.74 -15.86 7.49
C VAL A 160 5.96 -14.63 7.97
N ALA A 161 5.86 -13.58 7.16
CA ALA A 161 5.12 -12.38 7.53
C ALA A 161 3.62 -12.65 7.72
N LEU A 162 3.03 -13.51 6.87
CA LEU A 162 1.64 -13.94 7.01
C LEU A 162 1.44 -14.72 8.31
N LEU A 163 2.31 -15.70 8.59
CA LEU A 163 2.21 -16.50 9.79
C LEU A 163 2.32 -15.62 11.04
N GLN A 164 3.26 -14.66 11.06
CA GLN A 164 3.39 -13.68 12.14
C GLN A 164 2.10 -12.87 12.33
N GLY A 165 1.51 -12.34 11.26
CA GLY A 165 0.28 -11.55 11.32
C GLY A 165 -0.93 -12.38 11.78
N LEU A 166 -1.12 -13.56 11.23
CA LEU A 166 -2.22 -14.46 11.61
C LEU A 166 -2.08 -14.93 13.07
N TRP A 167 -0.87 -15.26 13.50
CA TRP A 167 -0.59 -15.64 14.88
C TRP A 167 -0.88 -14.49 15.85
N PHE A 168 -0.49 -13.26 15.50
CA PHE A 168 -0.79 -12.08 16.31
C PHE A 168 -2.30 -11.82 16.43
N VAL A 169 -3.04 -11.94 15.32
CA VAL A 169 -4.51 -11.83 15.32
C VAL A 169 -5.13 -12.93 16.20
N ALA A 170 -4.66 -14.18 16.09
CA ALA A 170 -5.13 -15.28 16.91
C ALA A 170 -4.89 -15.04 18.41
N GLN A 171 -3.72 -14.52 18.79
CA GLN A 171 -3.45 -14.11 20.17
C GLN A 171 -4.44 -13.04 20.67
N CYS A 172 -4.70 -12.01 19.85
CA CYS A 172 -5.64 -10.96 20.22
C CYS A 172 -7.06 -11.50 20.44
N ILE A 173 -7.51 -12.42 19.56
CA ILE A 173 -8.81 -13.08 19.67
C ILE A 173 -8.87 -13.95 20.93
N ALA A 174 -7.85 -14.78 21.18
CA ALA A 174 -7.80 -15.64 22.36
C ALA A 174 -7.85 -14.82 23.67
N ARG A 175 -7.09 -13.71 23.75
CA ARG A 175 -7.17 -12.78 24.89
C ARG A 175 -8.58 -12.21 25.07
N ALA A 176 -9.23 -11.78 23.99
CA ALA A 176 -10.60 -11.27 24.03
C ALA A 176 -11.59 -12.35 24.51
N MET A 177 -11.45 -13.60 24.06
CA MET A 177 -12.28 -14.73 24.48
C MET A 177 -12.09 -15.07 25.96
N GLN A 178 -10.87 -14.96 26.50
CA GLN A 178 -10.58 -15.15 27.92
C GLN A 178 -10.87 -13.89 28.77
N ARG A 179 -11.45 -12.85 28.18
CA ARG A 179 -11.72 -11.54 28.82
C ARG A 179 -10.46 -10.88 29.41
N LEU A 180 -9.31 -11.15 28.80
CA LEU A 180 -8.05 -10.50 29.12
C LEU A 180 -7.93 -9.20 28.31
N PRO A 181 -7.48 -8.09 28.94
CA PRO A 181 -7.31 -6.83 28.23
C PRO A 181 -6.14 -6.92 27.24
N LEU A 182 -6.29 -6.23 26.10
CA LEU A 182 -5.19 -5.93 25.18
C LEU A 182 -4.51 -4.63 25.63
N ALA A 183 -3.19 -4.59 25.56
CA ALA A 183 -2.47 -3.32 25.62
C ALA A 183 -2.83 -2.47 24.40
N GLU A 184 -2.77 -1.14 24.53
CA GLU A 184 -3.15 -0.24 23.43
C GLU A 184 -2.22 -0.42 22.21
N ILE A 185 -0.95 -0.78 22.44
CA ILE A 185 -0.01 -1.16 21.38
C ILE A 185 -0.41 -2.44 20.65
N GLU A 186 -1.04 -3.38 21.35
CA GLU A 186 -1.58 -4.59 20.74
C GLU A 186 -2.82 -4.27 19.91
N THR A 187 -3.71 -3.40 20.41
CA THR A 187 -4.87 -2.93 19.63
C THR A 187 -4.43 -2.18 18.37
N ALA A 188 -3.42 -1.31 18.47
CA ALA A 188 -2.88 -0.61 17.30
C ALA A 188 -2.24 -1.59 16.30
N THR A 189 -1.49 -2.58 16.79
CA THR A 189 -0.86 -3.61 15.96
C THR A 189 -1.91 -4.50 15.30
N LEU A 190 -3.00 -4.84 16.00
CA LEU A 190 -4.10 -5.62 15.45
C LEU A 190 -4.73 -4.92 14.24
N ALA A 191 -4.88 -3.59 14.29
CA ALA A 191 -5.36 -2.81 13.15
C ALA A 191 -4.41 -2.94 11.93
N PHE A 192 -3.10 -2.85 12.15
CA PHE A 192 -2.09 -3.09 11.11
C PHE A 192 -2.11 -4.53 10.57
N ALA A 193 -2.25 -5.53 11.44
CA ALA A 193 -2.28 -6.93 11.03
C ALA A 193 -3.52 -7.22 10.15
N VAL A 194 -4.70 -6.77 10.56
CA VAL A 194 -5.96 -7.00 9.83
C VAL A 194 -5.94 -6.32 8.47
N ILE A 195 -5.53 -5.05 8.39
CA ILE A 195 -5.48 -4.37 7.09
C ILE A 195 -4.40 -4.95 6.18
N ASN A 196 -3.28 -5.41 6.73
CA ASN A 196 -2.23 -6.02 5.94
C ASN A 196 -2.62 -7.40 5.39
N ILE A 197 -3.41 -8.19 6.13
CA ILE A 197 -4.02 -9.42 5.59
C ILE A 197 -4.88 -9.09 4.36
N PHE A 198 -5.68 -8.01 4.43
CA PHE A 198 -6.48 -7.57 3.29
C PHE A 198 -5.61 -7.13 2.10
N VAL A 199 -4.59 -6.30 2.33
CA VAL A 199 -3.60 -5.89 1.30
C VAL A 199 -2.98 -7.12 0.63
N TRP A 200 -2.58 -8.10 1.44
CA TRP A 200 -1.93 -9.31 0.97
C TRP A 200 -2.85 -10.16 0.09
N ILE A 201 -4.13 -10.31 0.46
CA ILE A 201 -5.11 -11.03 -0.37
C ILE A 201 -5.23 -10.38 -1.75
N LEU A 202 -5.22 -9.04 -1.80
CA LEU A 202 -5.31 -8.28 -3.06
C LEU A 202 -4.04 -8.41 -3.91
N TRP A 203 -2.88 -8.59 -3.28
CA TRP A 203 -1.58 -8.72 -3.92
C TRP A 203 -1.05 -10.15 -4.04
N TRP A 204 -1.88 -11.16 -3.81
CA TRP A 204 -1.46 -12.56 -3.87
C TRP A 204 -0.76 -12.92 -5.19
N ASN A 205 -1.31 -12.45 -6.32
CA ASN A 205 -0.75 -12.68 -7.66
C ASN A 205 0.22 -11.59 -8.13
N LYS A 206 0.55 -10.59 -7.29
CA LYS A 206 1.49 -9.53 -7.61
C LYS A 206 2.92 -10.00 -7.29
N PRO A 207 3.83 -10.09 -8.27
CA PRO A 207 5.24 -10.37 -8.01
C PRO A 207 5.83 -9.36 -7.01
N LEU A 208 6.65 -9.83 -6.06
CA LEU A 208 7.36 -8.99 -5.08
C LEU A 208 8.85 -8.92 -5.50
N ASP A 209 9.54 -7.85 -5.09
CA ASP A 209 10.99 -7.69 -5.24
C ASP A 209 11.61 -7.90 -6.65
N VAL A 210 10.83 -7.64 -7.71
CA VAL A 210 11.33 -7.61 -9.09
C VAL A 210 12.34 -6.47 -9.26
N ALA A 211 13.63 -6.81 -9.26
CA ALA A 211 14.72 -5.83 -9.24
C ALA A 211 15.00 -5.16 -10.59
N VAL A 212 14.67 -5.81 -11.71
CA VAL A 212 14.99 -5.32 -13.06
C VAL A 212 13.86 -5.62 -14.03
N PRO A 213 13.41 -4.63 -14.82
CA PRO A 213 12.41 -4.85 -15.86
C PRO A 213 12.98 -5.69 -17.02
N ILE A 214 12.12 -6.53 -17.58
CA ILE A 214 12.38 -7.34 -18.77
C ILE A 214 12.38 -6.40 -19.99
N VAL A 215 13.36 -6.59 -20.86
CA VAL A 215 13.46 -5.82 -22.10
C VAL A 215 12.83 -6.64 -23.20
N VAL A 216 11.74 -6.13 -23.76
CA VAL A 216 11.14 -6.68 -24.97
C VAL A 216 11.85 -6.10 -26.20
N GLY A 217 11.95 -6.91 -27.26
CA GLY A 217 12.75 -6.66 -28.47
C GLY A 217 12.38 -5.37 -29.22
N PRO A 218 13.09 -5.04 -30.33
CA PRO A 218 12.86 -3.79 -31.06
C PRO A 218 11.43 -3.74 -31.60
N ILE A 219 10.60 -2.93 -30.95
CA ILE A 219 9.23 -2.65 -31.38
C ILE A 219 9.35 -1.85 -32.69
N PRO A 220 8.73 -2.27 -33.81
CA PRO A 220 8.92 -1.68 -35.15
C PRO A 220 8.53 -0.20 -35.32
N ALA A 221 8.06 0.48 -34.29
CA ALA A 221 7.85 1.91 -34.28
C ALA A 221 8.11 2.43 -32.87
N ASP A 222 8.76 3.59 -32.78
CA ASP A 222 9.04 4.29 -31.53
C ASP A 222 7.72 4.50 -30.75
N PRO A 223 7.45 3.75 -29.65
CA PRO A 223 6.16 3.81 -28.94
C PRO A 223 5.86 5.20 -28.36
N ILE A 224 6.88 6.07 -28.35
CA ILE A 224 6.84 7.46 -27.92
C ILE A 224 6.25 8.38 -29.00
N GLN A 225 6.36 8.04 -30.30
CA GLN A 225 5.85 8.87 -31.40
C GLN A 225 4.38 8.59 -31.74
N SER A 226 3.90 7.35 -31.62
CA SER A 226 2.50 7.00 -31.86
C SER A 226 1.59 7.53 -30.75
N SER A 227 2.02 7.42 -29.50
CA SER A 227 1.35 8.01 -28.32
C SER A 227 1.33 9.55 -28.34
N ALA A 228 2.39 10.19 -28.83
CA ALA A 228 2.45 11.66 -28.95
C ALA A 228 1.51 12.23 -30.03
N LYS A 229 1.22 11.47 -31.09
CA LYS A 229 0.28 11.90 -32.14
C LYS A 229 -1.18 11.79 -31.70
N ARG A 230 -1.50 10.92 -30.75
CA ARG A 230 -2.87 10.72 -30.22
C ARG A 230 -3.05 11.50 -28.91
N ARG A 231 -2.99 12.83 -29.00
CA ARG A 231 -3.29 13.75 -27.89
C ARG A 231 -4.80 13.71 -27.59
N GLU A 232 -5.28 12.62 -27.03
CA GLU A 232 -6.67 12.52 -26.58
C GLU A 232 -6.90 13.57 -25.49
N ARG A 233 -7.90 14.42 -25.70
CA ARG A 233 -8.37 15.33 -24.66
C ARG A 233 -8.83 14.45 -23.49
N PRO A 234 -8.45 14.74 -22.24
CA PRO A 234 -8.95 13.97 -21.11
C PRO A 234 -10.48 13.96 -21.21
N ALA A 235 -11.08 12.77 -21.15
CA ALA A 235 -12.53 12.60 -21.27
C ALA A 235 -13.31 13.32 -20.17
N TYR A 236 -12.62 13.82 -19.14
CA TYR A 236 -13.20 14.55 -18.02
C TYR A 236 -12.39 15.80 -17.63
N ARG A 237 -13.10 16.86 -17.22
CA ARG A 237 -12.54 18.11 -16.71
C ARG A 237 -12.40 18.03 -15.19
N THR A 238 -11.29 17.47 -14.70
CA THR A 238 -10.98 17.50 -13.26
C THR A 238 -10.71 18.92 -12.79
N SER A 239 -11.22 19.29 -11.61
CA SER A 239 -10.82 20.55 -10.96
C SER A 239 -9.32 20.54 -10.69
N ARG A 240 -8.64 21.68 -10.92
CA ARG A 240 -7.21 21.84 -10.63
C ARG A 240 -6.87 21.50 -9.19
N TRP A 241 -7.77 21.80 -8.26
CA TRP A 241 -7.60 21.54 -6.84
C TRP A 241 -7.72 20.05 -6.50
N THR A 242 -8.67 19.33 -7.11
CA THR A 242 -8.79 17.87 -6.99
C THR A 242 -7.54 17.19 -7.54
N ALA A 243 -7.04 17.62 -8.70
CA ALA A 243 -5.77 17.17 -9.27
C ALA A 243 -4.57 17.38 -8.33
N SER A 244 -4.45 18.57 -7.74
CA SER A 244 -3.40 18.89 -6.76
C SER A 244 -3.50 18.08 -5.46
N PHE A 245 -4.72 17.83 -4.98
CA PHE A 245 -4.97 17.04 -3.78
C PHE A 245 -4.54 15.58 -3.96
N PHE A 246 -5.00 14.93 -5.04
CA PHE A 246 -4.57 13.55 -5.32
C PHE A 246 -3.05 13.48 -5.47
N HIS A 247 -2.43 14.44 -6.15
CA HIS A 247 -0.97 14.50 -6.28
C HIS A 247 -0.27 14.59 -4.92
N LEU A 248 -0.80 15.39 -3.99
CA LEU A 248 -0.26 15.52 -2.64
C LEU A 248 -0.29 14.20 -1.87
N ILE A 249 -1.36 13.41 -1.99
CA ILE A 249 -1.48 12.09 -1.34
C ILE A 249 -0.84 10.95 -2.16
N GLY A 250 -0.03 11.30 -3.16
CA GLY A 250 0.70 10.36 -4.02
C GLY A 250 -0.11 9.78 -5.18
N GLY A 251 -1.42 10.03 -5.26
CA GLY A 251 -2.26 9.65 -6.38
C GLY A 251 -2.02 10.55 -7.59
N GLN A 252 -1.50 10.02 -8.69
CA GLN A 252 -1.38 10.82 -9.91
C GLN A 252 -2.70 10.79 -10.69
N ILE A 253 -3.34 11.94 -10.91
CA ILE A 253 -4.43 12.14 -11.89
C ILE A 253 -3.81 12.29 -13.28
N PRO A 254 -4.46 11.85 -14.38
CA PRO A 254 -3.92 11.93 -15.72
C PRO A 254 -4.09 13.37 -16.18
N THR A 255 -3.27 14.24 -15.62
CA THR A 255 -3.01 15.52 -16.22
C THR A 255 -1.74 15.29 -17.00
N ASN A 256 -1.85 15.40 -18.32
CA ASN A 256 -0.76 15.36 -19.29
C ASN A 256 0.30 16.47 -19.05
N ARG A 257 0.30 17.08 -17.87
CA ARG A 257 1.19 18.12 -17.35
C ARG A 257 2.20 17.59 -16.31
N PHE A 258 1.92 16.48 -15.62
CA PHE A 258 2.77 16.01 -14.51
C PHE A 258 3.34 14.60 -14.70
N PHE A 259 2.89 13.86 -15.71
CA PHE A 259 3.50 12.59 -16.11
C PHE A 259 4.08 12.75 -17.51
N ASP A 260 5.41 12.86 -17.58
CA ASP A 260 6.14 12.69 -18.84
C ASP A 260 6.81 11.31 -18.79
N PRO A 261 6.28 10.29 -19.50
CA PRO A 261 6.91 8.97 -19.59
C PRO A 261 8.32 9.01 -20.20
N ARG A 262 8.77 10.17 -20.71
CA ARG A 262 10.12 10.42 -21.19
C ARG A 262 11.12 10.75 -20.07
N ILE A 263 10.65 11.14 -18.87
CA ILE A 263 11.50 11.64 -17.77
C ILE A 263 11.58 10.65 -16.60
N GLU A 264 10.50 9.92 -16.31
CA GLU A 264 10.48 8.93 -15.21
C GLU A 264 10.65 7.50 -15.74
N PHE A 265 11.83 6.92 -15.47
CA PHE A 265 12.20 5.56 -15.88
C PHE A 265 11.53 4.45 -15.04
N ALA A 266 10.70 4.79 -14.06
CA ALA A 266 10.07 3.86 -13.11
C ALA A 266 8.61 4.21 -12.89
N VAL A 267 7.80 3.21 -12.57
CA VAL A 267 6.38 3.39 -12.21
C VAL A 267 6.28 3.58 -10.69
N PRO A 268 5.83 4.74 -10.18
CA PRO A 268 5.61 4.91 -8.75
C PRO A 268 4.63 3.86 -8.21
N MET A 269 4.82 3.37 -6.97
CA MET A 269 3.87 2.42 -6.37
C MET A 269 2.48 3.03 -6.17
N THR A 270 2.42 4.33 -5.89
CA THR A 270 1.19 5.13 -5.79
C THR A 270 0.59 5.47 -7.16
N TRP A 271 1.28 5.09 -8.26
CA TRP A 271 0.77 5.24 -9.60
C TRP A 271 -0.32 4.20 -9.82
N HIS A 272 -1.54 4.72 -9.74
CA HIS A 272 -2.65 4.18 -10.48
C HIS A 272 -2.58 4.69 -11.89
N THR A 273 -2.83 3.77 -12.81
CA THR A 273 -3.13 3.93 -14.22
C THR A 273 -4.27 4.91 -14.48
N THR A 274 -4.15 6.16 -14.07
CA THR A 274 -5.12 7.17 -14.43
C THR A 274 -5.00 7.54 -15.91
N ALA A 275 -3.84 7.35 -16.54
CA ALA A 275 -3.69 7.54 -17.98
C ALA A 275 -4.47 6.52 -18.83
N LEU A 276 -5.03 5.45 -18.22
CA LEU A 276 -5.48 4.27 -18.97
C LEU A 276 -6.99 4.04 -18.97
N ASP A 277 -7.73 4.67 -18.06
CA ASP A 277 -9.20 4.57 -17.96
C ASP A 277 -9.84 5.95 -17.77
N ALA A 278 -9.41 6.96 -18.52
CA ALA A 278 -10.13 8.24 -18.58
C ALA A 278 -11.62 8.05 -18.93
N GLY A 279 -12.01 6.92 -19.53
CA GLY A 279 -13.40 6.54 -19.80
C GLY A 279 -14.18 5.96 -18.61
N ASP A 280 -13.55 5.23 -17.69
CA ASP A 280 -14.25 4.48 -16.63
C ASP A 280 -14.19 5.14 -15.25
N ILE A 281 -13.23 6.03 -14.99
CA ILE A 281 -13.15 6.83 -13.75
C ILE A 281 -14.37 7.78 -13.60
N GLY A 282 -15.09 8.04 -14.71
CA GLY A 282 -16.27 8.90 -14.73
C GLY A 282 -17.56 8.29 -14.16
N ARG A 283 -17.57 7.00 -13.78
CA ARG A 283 -18.72 6.37 -13.11
C ARG A 283 -18.29 6.08 -11.67
N GLY A 284 -18.71 6.94 -10.74
CA GLY A 284 -18.21 7.01 -9.36
C GLY A 284 -18.23 5.71 -8.54
N LEU A 285 -17.59 5.76 -7.37
CA LEU A 285 -17.55 4.67 -6.38
C LEU A 285 -17.30 3.29 -7.02
N ASP A 286 -16.20 3.14 -7.77
CA ASP A 286 -15.81 1.80 -8.22
C ASP A 286 -15.53 0.88 -7.00
N ALA A 287 -15.60 -0.43 -7.21
CA ALA A 287 -15.45 -1.40 -6.12
C ALA A 287 -14.10 -1.27 -5.39
N ALA A 288 -13.06 -0.77 -6.08
CA ALA A 288 -11.75 -0.54 -5.49
C ALA A 288 -11.76 0.67 -4.55
N PHE A 289 -12.43 1.76 -4.92
CA PHE A 289 -12.63 2.93 -4.09
C PHE A 289 -13.52 2.62 -2.89
N LEU A 290 -14.61 1.86 -3.08
CA LEU A 290 -15.42 1.37 -1.95
C LEU A 290 -14.61 0.48 -0.99
N GLY A 291 -13.74 -0.38 -1.53
CA GLY A 291 -12.83 -1.20 -0.74
C GLY A 291 -11.83 -0.40 0.10
N GLU A 292 -11.28 0.69 -0.44
CA GLU A 292 -10.41 1.62 0.29
C GLU A 292 -11.13 2.27 1.47
N LEU A 293 -12.37 2.72 1.24
CA LEU A 293 -13.21 3.36 2.25
C LEU A 293 -13.58 2.42 3.38
N LEU A 294 -14.00 1.21 3.03
CA LEU A 294 -14.32 0.16 3.99
C LEU A 294 -13.08 -0.28 4.77
N GLY A 295 -11.93 -0.42 4.09
CA GLY A 295 -10.65 -0.75 4.73
C GLY A 295 -10.24 0.29 5.76
N GLY A 296 -10.34 1.58 5.43
CA GLY A 296 -10.06 2.67 6.37
C GLY A 296 -11.02 2.71 7.56
N ALA A 297 -12.32 2.50 7.32
CA ALA A 297 -13.32 2.46 8.39
C ALA A 297 -13.11 1.27 9.34
N VAL A 298 -12.80 0.07 8.82
CA VAL A 298 -12.47 -1.11 9.62
C VAL A 298 -11.22 -0.86 10.44
N PHE A 299 -10.18 -0.30 9.83
CA PHE A 299 -8.93 0.03 10.50
C PHE A 299 -9.16 0.99 11.69
N GLY A 300 -9.90 2.08 11.49
CA GLY A 300 -10.29 2.98 12.59
C GLY A 300 -11.17 2.30 13.64
N GLY A 301 -12.11 1.45 13.20
CA GLY A 301 -13.03 0.73 14.06
C GLY A 301 -12.33 -0.22 15.05
N ILE A 302 -11.22 -0.83 14.64
CA ILE A 302 -10.40 -1.65 15.55
C ILE A 302 -9.83 -0.81 16.69
N HIS A 303 -9.38 0.43 16.44
CA HIS A 303 -8.94 1.32 17.52
C HIS A 303 -10.08 1.70 18.47
N CYS A 304 -11.32 1.80 17.96
CA CYS A 304 -12.51 2.01 18.80
C CYS A 304 -12.79 0.84 19.74
N SER A 305 -12.27 -0.38 19.50
CA SER A 305 -12.45 -1.51 20.43
C SER A 305 -11.80 -1.27 21.80
N ALA A 306 -10.76 -0.43 21.87
CA ALA A 306 -10.12 0.02 23.11
C ALA A 306 -10.88 1.17 23.82
N TRP A 307 -12.18 1.34 23.56
CA TRP A 307 -12.97 2.46 24.09
C TRP A 307 -12.93 2.56 25.61
N TYR A 308 -12.94 1.42 26.29
CA TYR A 308 -12.96 1.30 27.75
C TYR A 308 -11.58 0.98 28.34
N SER A 309 -10.51 1.05 27.55
CA SER A 309 -9.14 0.78 28.03
C SER A 309 -8.66 1.84 29.03
N HIS A 310 -7.72 1.44 29.88
CA HIS A 310 -7.14 2.31 30.90
C HIS A 310 -5.97 3.10 30.31
N PHE A 311 -6.07 4.43 30.33
CA PHE A 311 -5.00 5.34 29.89
C PHE A 311 -4.34 6.02 31.08
N PRO A 312 -3.07 6.45 30.96
CA PRO A 312 -2.36 7.10 32.06
C PRO A 312 -3.00 8.43 32.49
N THR A 313 -3.65 9.13 31.55
CA THR A 313 -4.37 10.38 31.82
C THR A 313 -5.71 10.43 31.11
N VAL A 314 -6.65 11.21 31.66
CA VAL A 314 -7.96 11.49 31.03
C VAL A 314 -7.80 12.18 29.68
N VAL A 315 -6.76 13.00 29.51
CA VAL A 315 -6.46 13.67 28.24
C VAL A 315 -6.05 12.65 27.17
N GLU A 316 -5.13 11.73 27.48
CA GLU A 316 -4.73 10.66 26.55
C GLU A 316 -5.90 9.76 26.17
N MET A 317 -6.77 9.42 27.12
CA MET A 317 -7.99 8.66 26.85
C MET A 317 -8.89 9.35 25.82
N TRP A 318 -9.18 10.64 26.00
CA TRP A 318 -10.04 11.37 25.06
C TRP A 318 -9.36 11.63 23.72
N MET A 319 -8.05 11.89 23.71
CA MET A 319 -7.26 11.99 22.47
C MET A 319 -7.37 10.69 21.66
N TRP A 320 -7.22 9.52 22.30
CA TRP A 320 -7.40 8.23 21.64
C TRP A 320 -8.80 8.08 21.04
N ARG A 321 -9.85 8.31 21.83
CA ARG A 321 -11.25 8.14 21.40
C ARG A 321 -11.60 9.04 20.23
N VAL A 322 -11.24 10.32 20.30
CA VAL A 322 -11.48 11.28 19.22
C VAL A 322 -10.68 10.89 17.98
N ALA A 323 -9.42 10.50 18.13
CA ALA A 323 -8.59 10.08 17.01
C ALA A 323 -9.13 8.80 16.35
N ALA A 324 -9.53 7.79 17.13
CA ALA A 324 -10.11 6.54 16.63
C ALA A 324 -11.41 6.78 15.85
N LEU A 325 -12.32 7.61 16.39
CA LEU A 325 -13.54 8.01 15.69
C LEU A 325 -13.24 8.80 14.42
N THR A 326 -12.27 9.72 14.47
CA THR A 326 -11.85 10.53 13.31
C THR A 326 -11.33 9.63 12.20
N VAL A 327 -10.43 8.68 12.51
CA VAL A 327 -9.87 7.74 11.52
C VAL A 327 -10.96 6.81 10.98
N THR A 328 -11.94 6.43 11.78
CA THR A 328 -13.10 5.63 11.34
C THR A 328 -14.01 6.41 10.39
N ALA A 329 -14.30 7.68 10.69
CA ALA A 329 -15.28 8.49 9.98
C ALA A 329 -14.72 9.22 8.75
N ALA A 330 -13.45 9.63 8.77
CA ALA A 330 -12.86 10.46 7.72
C ALA A 330 -12.93 9.83 6.32
N PRO A 331 -12.66 8.52 6.11
CA PRO A 331 -12.86 7.89 4.82
C PRO A 331 -14.31 8.00 4.35
N LEU A 332 -15.29 7.70 5.22
CA LEU A 332 -16.71 7.75 4.89
C LEU A 332 -17.18 9.17 4.52
N LEU A 333 -16.66 10.19 5.22
CA LEU A 333 -16.94 11.60 4.92
C LEU A 333 -16.32 12.03 3.58
N LEU A 334 -15.10 11.57 3.29
CA LEU A 334 -14.47 11.77 1.99
C LEU A 334 -15.28 11.13 0.86
N ALA A 335 -15.78 9.91 1.05
CA ALA A 335 -16.64 9.22 0.10
C ALA A 335 -17.91 10.02 -0.21
N LEU A 336 -18.57 10.51 0.84
CA LEU A 336 -19.77 11.33 0.73
C LEU A 336 -19.47 12.63 -0.01
N GLY A 337 -18.35 13.29 0.28
CA GLY A 337 -17.92 14.51 -0.40
C GLY A 337 -17.75 14.32 -1.91
N ILE A 338 -17.09 13.24 -2.34
CA ILE A 338 -16.92 12.92 -3.77
C ILE A 338 -18.27 12.57 -4.42
N LEU A 339 -19.12 11.79 -3.74
CA LEU A 339 -20.44 11.45 -4.26
C LEU A 339 -21.30 12.71 -4.50
N LEU A 340 -21.28 13.64 -3.54
CA LEU A 340 -21.98 14.92 -3.67
C LEU A 340 -21.41 15.80 -4.80
N GLU A 341 -20.09 15.80 -5.03
CA GLU A 341 -19.46 16.51 -6.16
C GLU A 341 -19.97 15.98 -7.51
N ASN A 342 -20.11 14.66 -7.63
CA ASN A 342 -20.59 14.03 -8.86
C ASN A 342 -22.07 14.32 -9.13
N ILE A 343 -22.89 14.45 -8.09
CA ILE A 343 -24.31 14.81 -8.20
C ILE A 343 -24.47 16.30 -8.51
N VAL A 344 -23.75 17.15 -7.76
CA VAL A 344 -23.87 18.61 -7.83
C VAL A 344 -22.68 19.17 -8.60
N SER A 345 -22.70 18.95 -9.91
CA SER A 345 -21.64 19.43 -10.81
C SER A 345 -21.47 20.95 -10.70
N GLY A 346 -20.25 21.41 -10.35
CA GLY A 346 -19.88 22.82 -10.39
C GLY A 346 -19.58 23.52 -9.05
N LEU A 347 -19.75 22.85 -7.90
CA LEU A 347 -19.28 23.41 -6.62
C LEU A 347 -17.78 23.11 -6.41
N GLY A 348 -16.92 24.10 -6.65
CA GLY A 348 -15.49 24.05 -6.30
C GLY A 348 -15.18 24.03 -4.78
N PHE A 349 -16.14 23.65 -3.94
CA PHE A 349 -16.03 23.64 -2.48
C PHE A 349 -15.45 22.33 -1.91
N VAL A 350 -15.53 21.22 -2.65
CA VAL A 350 -15.09 19.91 -2.13
C VAL A 350 -13.60 19.92 -1.77
N PRO A 351 -12.67 20.43 -2.60
CA PRO A 351 -11.26 20.52 -2.24
C PRO A 351 -10.98 21.40 -1.01
N LEU A 352 -11.80 22.43 -0.76
CA LEU A 352 -11.68 23.32 0.40
C LEU A 352 -12.02 22.61 1.72
N LEU A 353 -12.93 21.62 1.67
CA LEU A 353 -13.27 20.75 2.80
C LEU A 353 -12.29 19.57 2.94
N MET A 354 -11.76 19.08 1.82
CA MET A 354 -10.89 17.90 1.78
C MET A 354 -9.52 18.13 2.42
N ILE A 355 -8.85 19.25 2.11
CA ILE A 355 -7.53 19.57 2.66
C ILE A 355 -7.53 19.60 4.21
N PRO A 356 -8.44 20.35 4.88
CA PRO A 356 -8.47 20.35 6.34
C PRO A 356 -8.87 18.99 6.91
N LEU A 357 -9.80 18.25 6.26
CA LEU A 357 -10.16 16.89 6.69
C LEU A 357 -8.94 15.96 6.66
N THR A 358 -8.12 16.03 5.61
CA THR A 358 -6.86 15.27 5.53
C THR A 358 -5.85 15.69 6.60
N GLY A 359 -5.75 16.99 6.91
CA GLY A 359 -4.90 17.46 8.00
C GLY A 359 -5.33 16.92 9.37
N VAL A 360 -6.64 16.96 9.65
CA VAL A 360 -7.24 16.39 10.87
C VAL A 360 -7.03 14.87 10.92
N TYR A 361 -7.17 14.19 9.79
CA TYR A 361 -6.90 12.75 9.67
C TYR A 361 -5.44 12.41 10.01
N ILE A 362 -4.47 13.12 9.43
CA ILE A 362 -3.04 12.90 9.70
C ILE A 362 -2.74 13.13 11.18
N LEU A 363 -3.29 14.18 11.78
CA LEU A 363 -3.11 14.44 13.22
C LEU A 363 -3.68 13.30 14.08
N ALA A 364 -4.89 12.82 13.76
CA ALA A 364 -5.49 11.67 14.43
C ALA A 364 -4.64 10.40 14.29
N ARG A 365 -4.04 10.16 13.10
CA ARG A 365 -3.12 9.04 12.89
C ARG A 365 -1.86 9.15 13.74
N LEU A 366 -1.26 10.34 13.83
CA LEU A 366 -0.10 10.57 14.70
C LEU A 366 -0.44 10.31 16.17
N VAL A 367 -1.63 10.71 16.63
CA VAL A 367 -2.10 10.41 17.99
C VAL A 367 -2.19 8.89 18.22
N LEU A 368 -2.81 8.15 17.30
CA LEU A 368 -2.94 6.68 17.39
C LEU A 368 -1.61 5.92 17.22
N MET A 369 -0.56 6.58 16.73
CA MET A 369 0.80 6.02 16.69
C MET A 369 1.57 6.26 17.98
N VAL A 370 1.40 7.43 18.61
CA VAL A 370 2.19 7.83 19.77
C VAL A 370 1.61 7.29 21.08
N LEU A 371 0.29 7.39 21.26
CA LEU A 371 -0.37 6.97 22.50
C LEU A 371 -0.19 5.50 22.89
N PRO A 372 -0.13 4.52 21.96
CA PRO A 372 0.15 3.14 22.35
C PRO A 372 1.50 2.96 23.06
N PHE A 373 2.49 3.82 22.80
CA PHE A 373 3.77 3.79 23.49
C PHE A 373 3.72 4.52 24.83
N THR A 374 2.99 5.65 24.92
CA THR A 374 2.86 6.37 26.18
C THR A 374 1.98 5.63 27.18
N SER A 375 1.04 4.80 26.73
CA SER A 375 0.19 3.99 27.61
C SER A 375 0.93 2.85 28.32
N LEU A 376 2.09 2.43 27.81
CA LEU A 376 2.92 1.37 28.41
C LEU A 376 3.31 1.67 29.88
N ARG A 377 3.32 2.95 30.27
CA ARG A 377 3.63 3.38 31.65
C ARG A 377 2.54 3.07 32.67
N SER A 378 1.33 2.69 32.22
CA SER A 378 0.18 2.46 33.09
C SER A 378 -0.70 1.30 32.60
N LEU A 379 -0.07 0.20 32.19
CA LEU A 379 -0.78 -1.00 31.74
C LEU A 379 -1.56 -1.65 32.88
N SER A 380 -2.73 -2.18 32.55
CA SER A 380 -3.52 -2.92 33.53
C SER A 380 -2.86 -4.26 33.87
N PRO A 381 -2.97 -4.72 35.14
CA PRO A 381 -2.54 -6.04 35.61
C PRO A 381 -2.83 -7.22 34.66
N GLY A 382 -4.04 -7.26 34.07
CA GLY A 382 -4.47 -8.34 33.19
C GLY A 382 -3.72 -8.41 31.86
N VAL A 383 -2.99 -7.35 31.47
CA VAL A 383 -2.14 -7.34 30.27
C VAL A 383 -1.00 -8.35 30.43
N PHE A 384 -0.51 -8.62 31.63
CA PHE A 384 0.65 -9.49 31.85
C PHE A 384 0.32 -10.97 31.99
N ILE A 385 -0.97 -11.31 32.13
CA ILE A 385 -1.44 -12.69 32.20
C ILE A 385 -1.33 -13.31 30.81
N ASP A 386 -0.70 -14.48 30.70
CA ASP A 386 -0.56 -15.19 29.43
C ASP A 386 -1.85 -15.94 29.02
N ILE A 387 -1.95 -16.33 27.76
CA ILE A 387 -3.10 -17.05 27.21
C ILE A 387 -2.99 -18.52 27.61
N ASP A 388 -4.02 -19.05 28.26
CA ASP A 388 -4.12 -20.50 28.46
C ASP A 388 -4.61 -21.18 27.17
N TRP A 389 -3.67 -21.64 26.34
CA TRP A 389 -3.97 -22.36 25.11
C TRP A 389 -4.62 -23.73 25.34
N SER A 390 -4.45 -24.32 26.52
CA SER A 390 -5.03 -25.62 26.85
C SER A 390 -6.55 -25.57 26.81
N VAL A 391 -7.17 -24.42 27.10
CA VAL A 391 -8.64 -24.24 27.00
C VAL A 391 -9.17 -24.48 25.59
N TYR A 392 -8.34 -24.32 24.54
CA TYR A 392 -8.75 -24.44 23.15
C TYR A 392 -8.38 -25.77 22.48
N ILE A 393 -7.47 -26.52 23.08
CA ILE A 393 -7.02 -27.82 22.54
C ILE A 393 -7.88 -28.90 23.18
N PRO A 394 -8.60 -29.73 22.40
CA PRO A 394 -9.34 -30.85 22.96
C PRO A 394 -8.38 -31.81 23.69
N HIS A 395 -8.61 -32.02 24.98
CA HIS A 395 -7.93 -33.05 25.77
C HIS A 395 -8.79 -34.31 25.73
N PHE A 396 -8.29 -35.38 25.13
CA PHE A 396 -8.95 -36.68 25.08
C PHE A 396 -8.41 -37.62 26.16
#